data_AF-A0A0J7I6L9-F1
#
_entry.id   AF-A0A0J7I6L9-F1
#
_cell.length_a   1.000
_cell.length_b   1.000
_cell.length_c   1.000
_cell.angle_alpha   90.00
_cell.angle_beta   90.00
_cell.angle_gamma   90.00
#
_symmetry.space_group_name_H-M   'P 1'
#
loop_
_entity.id
_entity.type
_entity.pdbx_description
1 polymer ?
#
loop_
_entity_poly.entity_id
_entity_poly.type
_entity_poly.pdbx_seq_one_letter_code
_entity_poly.pdbx_strand_id
1 'polypeptide(L)' 'MNEIKMEENVMGKTKPEIEVFCGKMSEQKYTSDVWQYVLKRYCFGLISVKIHLYFDKKERVRDFYIGY' A
#
# COMPACT_ATOMS: atom_id res chain seq x y z
N MET A 1 -2.98 -11.15 -7.74
CA MET A 1 -3.39 -10.80 -6.37
C MET A 1 -4.85 -10.37 -6.47
N ASN A 2 -5.78 -11.13 -5.88
CA ASN A 2 -7.18 -10.71 -5.81
C ASN A 2 -7.32 -9.65 -4.71
N GLU A 3 -8.15 -8.62 -4.91
CA GLU A 3 -8.36 -7.52 -3.96
C GLU A 3 -8.76 -8.01 -2.56
N ILE A 4 -9.60 -9.04 -2.47
CA ILE A 4 -10.04 -9.66 -1.21
C ILE A 4 -8.85 -10.21 -0.40
N LYS A 5 -7.86 -10.81 -1.07
CA LYS A 5 -6.66 -11.30 -0.39
C LYS A 5 -5.74 -10.16 0.05
N MET A 6 -5.85 -8.95 -0.51
CA MET A 6 -5.08 -7.81 -0.02
C MET A 6 -5.67 -7.26 1.26
N GLU A 7 -6.98 -7.06 1.31
CA GLU A 7 -7.67 -6.51 2.48
C GLU A 7 -7.37 -7.30 3.76
N GLU A 8 -7.53 -8.63 3.70
CA GLU A 8 -7.23 -9.55 4.82
C GLU A 8 -5.75 -9.51 5.23
N ASN A 9 -4.86 -9.14 4.31
CA ASN A 9 -3.42 -9.13 4.53
C ASN A 9 -2.83 -7.75 4.85
N VAL A 10 -3.56 -6.63 4.77
CA VAL A 10 -2.99 -5.29 5.06
C VAL A 10 -3.64 -4.61 6.25
N MET A 11 -4.92 -4.86 6.52
CA MET A 11 -5.65 -4.17 7.58
C MET A 11 -5.07 -4.48 8.96
N GLY A 12 -4.91 -3.43 9.79
CA GLY A 12 -4.38 -3.53 11.15
C GLY A 12 -2.87 -3.81 11.26
N LYS A 13 -2.19 -4.08 10.14
CA LYS A 13 -0.74 -4.28 10.13
C LYS A 13 0.02 -2.98 10.36
N THR A 14 1.18 -3.10 10.98
CA THR A 14 2.12 -2.00 11.20
C THR A 14 2.94 -1.71 9.95
N LYS A 15 3.55 -0.51 9.89
CA LYS A 15 4.48 -0.12 8.82
C LYS A 15 5.57 -1.19 8.54
N PRO A 16 6.28 -1.76 9.55
CA PRO A 16 7.27 -2.81 9.30
C PRO A 16 6.68 -4.08 8.69
N GLU A 17 5.49 -4.51 9.14
CA GLU A 17 4.83 -5.70 8.58
C GLU A 17 4.42 -5.48 7.11
N ILE A 18 3.98 -4.27 6.77
CA ILE A 18 3.69 -3.88 5.39
C ILE A 18 4.97 -3.87 4.54
N GLU A 19 6.11 -3.43 5.07
CA GLU A 19 7.38 -3.49 4.33
C GLU A 19 7.85 -4.92 4.08
N VAL A 20 7.59 -5.85 5.00
CA VAL A 20 7.87 -7.28 4.77
C VAL A 20 6.96 -7.84 3.67
N PHE A 21 5.70 -7.40 3.62
CA PHE A 21 4.72 -7.92 2.65
C PHE A 21 4.86 -7.31 1.24
N CYS A 22 4.96 -5.98 1.16
CA CYS A 22 5.01 -5.23 -0.11
C CYS A 22 6.45 -4.94 -0.58
N GLY A 23 7.46 -5.24 0.25
CA GLY A 23 8.82 -4.76 0.08
C GLY A 23 9.02 -3.37 0.71
N LYS A 24 10.29 -2.91 0.77
CA LYS A 24 10.61 -1.56 1.25
C LYS A 24 9.80 -0.52 0.48
N MET A 25 9.23 0.43 1.21
CA MET A 25 8.46 1.52 0.62
C MET A 25 9.30 2.23 -0.44
N SER A 26 8.85 2.23 -1.70
CA SER A 26 9.44 3.10 -2.72
C SER A 26 9.17 4.55 -2.33
N GLU A 27 10.15 5.44 -2.53
CA GLU A 27 10.34 6.79 -1.97
C GLU A 27 9.14 7.78 -1.98
N GLN A 28 7.98 7.44 -2.56
CA GLN A 28 6.79 8.28 -2.57
C GLN A 28 5.99 8.16 -1.27
N LYS A 29 6.53 8.72 -0.19
CA LYS A 29 5.74 9.09 1.00
C LYS A 29 4.86 10.27 0.60
N TYR A 30 3.55 10.03 0.43
CA TYR A 30 2.63 11.12 0.12
C TYR A 30 2.51 12.06 1.34
N THR A 31 2.42 11.47 2.55
CA THR A 31 2.50 12.14 3.86
C THR A 31 3.05 11.17 4.93
N SER A 32 3.23 11.61 6.18
CA SER A 32 3.68 10.73 7.28
C SER A 32 2.74 9.54 7.55
N ASP A 33 1.47 9.72 7.23
CA ASP A 33 0.36 8.83 7.60
C ASP A 33 -0.24 8.10 6.40
N VAL A 34 0.28 8.36 5.19
CA VAL A 34 -0.18 7.72 3.95
C VAL A 34 1.00 7.18 3.17
N TRP A 35 1.01 5.86 2.96
CA TRP A 35 2.01 5.20 2.12
C TRP A 35 1.38 4.75 0.81
N GLN A 36 2.18 4.74 -0.25
CA GLN A 36 1.74 4.32 -1.57
C GLN A 36 2.68 3.27 -2.13
N TYR A 37 2.12 2.19 -2.68
CA TYR A 37 2.87 1.13 -3.35
C TYR A 37 2.33 0.91 -4.76
N VAL A 38 3.23 0.68 -5.72
CA VAL A 38 2.84 0.27 -7.07
C VAL A 38 2.73 -1.25 -7.10
N LEU A 39 1.52 -1.75 -7.28
CA LEU A 39 1.25 -3.19 -7.34
C LEU A 39 1.60 -3.78 -8.70
N LYS A 40 1.25 -3.06 -9.77
CA LYS A 40 1.48 -3.49 -11.15
C LYS A 40 1.70 -2.29 -12.06
N ARG A 41 2.54 -2.48 -13.08
CA ARG A 41 2.72 -1.52 -14.18
C ARG A 41 2.29 -2.19 -15.48
N TYR A 42 1.57 -1.45 -16.30
CA TYR A 42 1.11 -1.84 -17.62
C TYR A 42 1.65 -0.87 -18.66
N CYS A 43 1.69 -1.27 -19.93
CA CYS A 43 2.07 -0.43 -21.05
C CYS A 43 3.38 0.34 -20.81
N PHE A 44 4.48 -0.36 -20.51
CA PHE A 44 5.80 0.23 -20.22
C PHE A 44 5.82 1.29 -19.10
N GLY A 45 4.81 1.30 -18.21
CA GLY A 45 4.72 2.23 -17.07
C GLY A 45 3.74 3.37 -17.25
N LEU A 46 3.00 3.43 -18.37
CA LEU A 46 1.98 4.45 -18.61
C LEU A 46 0.74 4.28 -17.72
N ILE A 47 0.42 3.05 -17.33
CA ILE A 47 -0.72 2.73 -16.47
C ILE A 47 -0.18 1.95 -15.28
N SER A 48 -0.59 2.29 -14.06
CA SER A 48 -0.05 1.65 -12.87
C SER A 48 -1.11 1.48 -11.80
N VAL A 49 -1.33 0.24 -11.38
CA VAL A 49 -2.19 -0.03 -10.22
C VAL A 49 -1.39 0.30 -8.97
N LYS A 50 -1.94 1.18 -8.14
CA LYS A 50 -1.35 1.63 -6.88
C LYS A 50 -2.28 1.30 -5.72
N ILE A 51 -1.69 0.97 -4.59
CA ILE A 51 -2.38 0.90 -3.30
C ILE A 51 -1.92 2.06 -2.43
N HIS A 52 -2.88 2.74 -1.83
CA HIS A 52 -2.70 3.79 -0.85
C HIS A 52 -3.11 3.19 0.51
N LEU A 53 -2.20 3.22 1.47
CA LEU A 53 -2.40 2.71 2.82
C LEU A 53 -2.45 3.89 3.79
N TYR A 54 -3.52 3.98 4.56
CA TYR A 54 -3.75 5.03 5.55
C TYR A 54 -3.47 4.47 6.94
N PHE A 55 -2.57 5.10 7.68
CA PHE A 55 -2.17 4.66 9.00
C PHE A 55 -2.87 5.48 10.09
N ASP A 56 -3.22 4.82 11.19
CA ASP A 56 -3.68 5.48 12.41
C ASP A 56 -2.51 6.06 13.23
N LYS A 57 -2.84 6.71 14.35
CA LYS A 57 -1.86 7.25 15.31
C LYS A 57 -0.99 6.18 15.99
N LYS A 58 -1.36 4.89 15.87
CA LYS A 58 -0.59 3.74 16.37
C LYS A 58 0.24 3.10 15.25
N GLU A 59 0.35 3.76 14.11
CA GLU A 59 1.07 3.31 12.91
C GLU A 59 0.56 1.99 12.33
N ARG A 60 -0.74 1.73 12.49
CA ARG A 60 -1.42 0.56 11.91
C ARG A 60 -2.29 0.97 10.74
N VAL A 61 -2.39 0.13 9.73
CA VAL A 61 -3.28 0.35 8.58
C VAL A 61 -4.71 0.39 9.08
N ARG A 62 -5.33 1.56 8.98
CA ARG A 62 -6.74 1.81 9.30
C ARG A 62 -7.63 1.62 8.08
N ASP A 63 -7.11 1.98 6.92
CA ASP A 63 -7.87 1.99 5.67
C ASP A 63 -6.92 1.85 4.48
N PHE A 64 -7.45 1.45 3.33
CA PHE A 64 -6.69 1.40 2.08
C PHE A 64 -7.56 1.71 0.86
N TYR A 65 -6.91 2.19 -0.19
CA TYR A 65 -7.54 2.48 -1.48
C TYR A 65 -6.67 1.95 -2.62
N ILE A 66 -7.29 1.29 -3.61
CA ILE A 66 -6.59 0.81 -4.81
C ILE A 66 -7.05 1.65 -6.00
N GLY A 67 -6.08 2.31 -6.66
CA GLY A 67 -6.30 3.16 -7.84
C GLY A 67 -5.48 2.69 -9.05
N TYR A 68 -5.83 3.20 -10.24
CA TYR A 68 -5.19 2.90 -11.53
C TYR A 68 -4.44 4.11 -12.11
#